data_AF-A0A7K0D5J8-F1
#
_entry.id   AF-A0A7K0D5J8-F1
#
_cell.length_a   1.000
_cell.length_b   1.000
_cell.length_c   1.000
_cell.angle_alpha   90.00
_cell.angle_beta   90.00
_cell.angle_gamma   90.00
#
_symmetry.space_group_name_H-M   'P 1'
#
loop_
_entity.id
_entity.type
_entity.pdbx_description
1 polymer ?
#
loop_
_entity_poly.entity_id
_entity_poly.type
_entity_poly.pdbx_seq_one_letter_code
_entity_poly.pdbx_strand_id
1 'polypeptide(L)'
;MPDLRFVRRADGLTYEFVRDGNAHGAPSYKRVDLDLWCRRLPDFGWVVCTESGHVHSRPFDDPGCGDLPPEGAWVSRKADRSYVYDLIRVA
;
A
#
# COMPACT_ATOMS: atom_id res chain seq x y z
N MET A 1 -6.27 -5.56 14.95
CA MET A 1 -6.79 -6.16 13.70
C MET A 1 -6.20 -5.37 12.55
N PRO A 2 -5.95 -5.99 11.38
CA PRO A 2 -5.45 -5.27 10.22
C PRO A 2 -6.53 -4.35 9.63
N ASP A 3 -6.14 -3.13 9.26
CA ASP A 3 -7.02 -2.18 8.55
C ASP A 3 -6.99 -2.44 7.04
N LEU A 4 -5.85 -2.94 6.53
CA LEU A 4 -5.68 -3.27 5.12
C LEU A 4 -5.00 -4.63 4.94
N ARG A 5 -5.34 -5.30 3.84
CA ARG A 5 -4.65 -6.50 3.35
C ARG A 5 -4.25 -6.35 1.89
N PHE A 6 -2.99 -6.65 1.59
CA PHE A 6 -2.50 -6.84 0.24
C PHE A 6 -2.38 -8.33 -0.06
N VAL A 7 -3.17 -8.84 -1.00
CA VAL A 7 -3.19 -10.26 -1.38
C VAL A 7 -2.59 -10.42 -2.77
N ARG A 8 -1.48 -11.15 -2.90
CA ARG A 8 -0.80 -11.34 -4.18
C ARG A 8 -1.66 -12.20 -5.11
N ARG A 9 -1.94 -11.73 -6.33
CA ARG A 9 -2.80 -12.45 -7.28
C ARG A 9 -2.22 -13.80 -7.74
N ALA A 10 -0.90 -13.90 -7.80
CA ALA A 10 -0.24 -15.08 -8.35
C ALA A 10 -0.37 -16.32 -7.44
N ASP A 11 -0.40 -16.14 -6.12
CA ASP A 11 -0.29 -17.23 -5.15
C ASP A 11 -0.98 -16.99 -3.80
N GLY A 12 -1.71 -15.89 -3.64
CA GLY A 12 -2.44 -15.57 -2.42
C GLY A 12 -1.58 -15.08 -1.25
N LEU A 13 -0.28 -14.85 -1.44
CA LEU A 13 0.57 -14.33 -0.36
C LEU A 13 0.01 -13.01 0.16
N THR A 14 -0.26 -12.97 1.47
CA THR A 14 -0.97 -11.85 2.10
C THR A 14 -0.05 -11.06 3.03
N TYR A 15 -0.14 -9.74 2.96
CA TYR A 15 0.50 -8.82 3.88
C TYR A 15 -0.52 -7.92 4.57
N GLU A 16 -0.38 -7.80 5.87
CA GLU A 16 -1.28 -7.05 6.72
C GLU A 16 -0.69 -5.69 7.09
N PHE A 17 -1.53 -4.67 7.06
CA PHE A 17 -1.17 -3.32 7.48
C PHE A 17 -2.15 -2.82 8.54
N VAL A 18 -1.60 -2.11 9.52
CA VAL A 18 -2.34 -1.50 10.63
C VAL A 18 -2.15 0.00 10.59
N ARG A 19 -3.16 0.76 11.02
CA ARG A 19 -3.08 2.21 11.06
C ARG A 19 -1.96 2.66 12.00
N ASP A 20 -1.14 3.59 11.51
CA ASP A 20 0.04 4.13 12.17
C ASP A 20 0.04 5.66 12.00
N GLY A 21 -1.00 6.28 12.55
CA GLY A 21 -1.19 7.73 12.53
C GLY A 21 -1.54 8.30 11.15
N ASN A 22 -0.96 9.46 10.86
CA ASN A 22 -1.24 10.26 9.66
C ASN A 22 0.08 10.76 9.05
N ALA A 23 0.12 10.83 7.72
CA ALA A 23 1.21 11.41 6.93
C ALA A 23 0.63 12.25 5.79
N HIS A 24 1.20 13.44 5.54
CA HIS A 24 0.78 14.35 4.46
C HIS A 24 -0.75 14.62 4.43
N GLY A 25 -1.36 14.75 5.60
CA GLY A 25 -2.79 15.03 5.75
C GLY A 25 -3.71 13.84 5.49
N ALA A 26 -3.19 12.62 5.31
CA ALA A 26 -3.97 11.40 5.15
C ALA A 26 -3.57 10.34 6.19
N PRO A 27 -4.39 9.31 6.42
CA PRO A 27 -3.99 8.15 7.21
C PRO A 27 -2.73 7.48 6.65
N SER A 28 -1.91 6.96 7.55
CA SER A 28 -0.75 6.12 7.23
C SER A 28 -0.99 4.74 7.82
N TYR A 29 -0.66 3.69 7.08
CA TYR A 29 -0.82 2.31 7.52
C TYR A 29 0.53 1.62 7.43
N LYS A 30 1.05 1.09 8.54
CA LYS A 30 2.31 0.38 8.59
C LYS A 30 2.11 -1.10 8.39
N ARG A 31 2.97 -1.73 7.58
CA ARG A 31 3.00 -3.17 7.42
C ARG A 31 3.46 -3.83 8.73
N VAL A 32 2.82 -4.92 9.13
CA VAL A 32 3.05 -5.52 10.46
C VAL A 32 4.46 -6.08 10.64
N ASP A 33 5.08 -6.62 9.58
CA ASP A 33 6.34 -7.36 9.63
C ASP A 33 7.56 -6.56 9.10
N LEU A 34 7.35 -5.37 8.52
CA LEU A 34 8.40 -4.58 7.87
C LEU A 34 8.13 -3.08 7.99
N ASP A 35 9.19 -2.27 7.95
CA ASP A 35 9.13 -0.80 7.88
C ASP A 35 8.75 -0.32 6.47
N LEU A 36 7.51 -0.63 6.09
CA LEU A 36 6.84 -0.17 4.90
C LEU A 36 5.48 0.40 5.27
N TRP A 37 5.12 1.51 4.63
CA TRP A 37 3.84 2.17 4.88
C TRP A 37 3.03 2.28 3.60
N CYS A 38 1.74 1.96 3.68
CA CYS A 38 0.74 2.42 2.73
C CYS A 38 0.27 3.81 3.15
N ARG A 39 0.66 4.85 2.40
CA ARG A 39 0.35 6.25 2.70
C ARG A 39 0.29 7.10 1.44
N ARG A 40 -0.31 8.28 1.53
CA ARG A 40 -0.37 9.24 0.42
C ARG A 40 0.88 10.10 0.40
N LEU A 41 1.59 10.13 -0.73
CA LEU A 41 2.69 11.06 -0.99
C LEU A 41 2.21 12.19 -1.93
N PRO A 42 2.70 13.43 -1.77
CA PRO A 42 2.25 14.58 -2.56
C PRO A 42 2.30 14.37 -4.07
N ASP A 43 3.39 13.82 -4.59
CA ASP A 43 3.63 13.71 -6.05
C ASP A 43 3.16 12.37 -6.66
N PHE A 44 2.74 11.42 -5.83
CA PHE A 44 2.47 10.04 -6.26
C PHE A 44 1.05 9.54 -5.97
N GLY A 45 0.29 10.24 -5.14
CA GLY A 45 -0.96 9.69 -4.59
C GLY A 45 -0.66 8.59 -3.56
N TRP A 46 -1.53 7.56 -3.49
CA TRP A 46 -1.32 6.45 -2.57
C TRP A 46 -0.20 5.51 -3.04
N VAL A 47 0.69 5.16 -2.12
CA VAL A 47 1.82 4.26 -2.40
C VAL A 47 2.09 3.34 -1.22
N VAL A 48 2.80 2.23 -1.47
CA VAL A 48 3.58 1.55 -0.44
C VAL A 48 5.02 2.02 -0.55
N CYS A 49 5.56 2.62 0.50
CA CYS A 49 6.92 3.16 0.50
C CYS A 49 7.68 2.86 1.80
N THR A 50 8.99 3.01 1.76
CA THR A 50 9.83 3.07 2.96
C THR A 50 9.55 4.34 3.76
N GLU A 51 10.10 4.43 4.97
CA GLU A 51 10.07 5.64 5.79
C GLU A 51 10.61 6.88 5.03
N SER A 52 11.71 6.71 4.30
CA SER A 52 12.32 7.75 3.46
C SER A 52 11.52 8.12 2.20
N GLY A 53 10.40 7.45 1.93
CA GLY A 53 9.53 7.73 0.79
C GLY A 53 9.90 6.99 -0.49
N HIS A 54 10.83 6.02 -0.45
CA HIS A 54 11.13 5.19 -1.62
C HIS A 54 9.94 4.28 -1.96
N VAL A 55 9.39 4.45 -3.17
CA VAL A 55 8.16 3.77 -3.61
C VAL A 55 8.43 2.33 -4.02
N HIS A 56 7.70 1.39 -3.41
CA HIS A 56 7.74 -0.04 -3.72
C HIS A 56 6.50 -0.54 -4.47
N SER A 57 5.34 0.05 -4.21
CA SER A 57 4.07 -0.34 -4.82
C SER A 57 3.20 0.86 -5.08
N ARG A 58 2.38 0.79 -6.13
CA ARG A 58 1.35 1.80 -6.47
C ARG A 58 0.08 1.11 -6.95
N PRO A 59 -1.08 1.77 -6.85
CA PRO A 59 -2.27 1.36 -7.59
C PRO A 59 -1.94 1.19 -9.07
N PHE A 60 -2.57 0.22 -9.71
CA PHE A 60 -2.34 -0.07 -11.13
C PHE A 60 -3.06 0.93 -12.04
N ASP A 61 -4.30 1.28 -11.69
CA ASP A 61 -5.17 2.11 -12.52
C ASP A 61 -5.14 3.58 -12.10
N ASP A 62 -5.78 3.93 -10.97
CA ASP A 62 -5.84 5.28 -10.42
C ASP A 62 -4.96 5.37 -9.15
N PRO A 63 -3.94 6.24 -9.11
CA PRO A 63 -3.12 6.45 -7.91
C PRO A 63 -3.93 6.89 -6.68
N GLY A 64 -5.12 7.46 -6.89
CA GLY A 64 -6.04 7.87 -5.84
C GLY A 64 -5.54 9.07 -5.04
N CYS A 65 -6.41 10.06 -4.85
CA CYS A 65 -6.14 11.23 -4.00
C CYS A 65 -7.14 11.40 -2.85
N GLY A 66 -8.09 10.46 -2.71
CA GLY A 66 -9.08 10.46 -1.63
C GLY A 66 -8.50 10.15 -0.25
N ASP A 67 -9.38 10.14 0.76
CA ASP A 67 -9.03 9.99 2.18
C ASP A 67 -8.52 8.59 2.56
N LEU A 68 -8.80 7.59 1.72
CA LEU A 68 -8.41 6.20 1.93
C LEU A 68 -7.69 5.66 0.68
N PRO A 69 -6.79 4.67 0.84
CA PRO A 69 -6.14 4.04 -0.29
C PRO A 69 -7.17 3.33 -1.18
N PRO A 70 -7.02 3.37 -2.51
CA PRO A 70 -7.94 2.70 -3.43
C PRO A 70 -7.82 1.18 -3.29
N GLU A 71 -8.95 0.50 -3.09
CA GLU A 71 -9.03 -0.95 -3.19
C GLU A 71 -8.78 -1.43 -4.62
N GLY A 72 -8.44 -2.72 -4.77
CA GLY A 72 -8.22 -3.34 -6.08
C GLY A 72 -6.74 -3.48 -6.42
N ALA A 73 -6.40 -3.38 -7.71
CA ALA A 73 -5.09 -3.80 -8.21
C ALA A 73 -3.97 -2.83 -7.85
N TRP A 74 -2.88 -3.37 -7.30
CA TRP A 74 -1.64 -2.66 -7.00
C TRP A 74 -0.45 -3.42 -7.58
N VAL A 75 0.48 -2.72 -8.21
CA VAL A 75 1.70 -3.30 -8.77
C VAL A 75 2.91 -2.92 -7.92
N SER A 76 3.66 -3.94 -7.50
CA SER A 76 4.93 -3.77 -6.78
C SER A 76 6.10 -4.29 -7.60
N ARG A 77 7.17 -3.50 -7.68
CA ARG A 77 8.44 -3.93 -8.27
C ARG A 77 9.32 -4.56 -7.19
N LYS A 78 9.84 -5.76 -7.47
CA LYS A 78 10.76 -6.50 -6.62
C LYS A 78 11.92 -6.97 -7.49
N ALA A 79 13.06 -6.29 -7.36
CA ALA A 79 14.24 -6.52 -8.20
C ALA A 79 13.90 -6.52 -9.70
N ASP A 80 14.00 -7.68 -10.34
CA ASP A 80 13.76 -7.95 -11.77
C ASP A 80 12.31 -8.32 -12.10
N ARG A 81 11.41 -8.41 -11.11
CA ARG A 81 10.02 -8.83 -11.27
C ARG A 81 9.02 -7.78 -10.82
N SER A 82 7.82 -7.86 -11.36
CA SER A 82 6.64 -7.15 -10.88
C SER A 82 5.59 -8.14 -10.40
N TYR A 83 4.93 -7.82 -9.31
CA TYR A 83 3.84 -8.61 -8.75
C TYR A 83 2.60 -7.73 -8.60
N VAL A 84 1.43 -8.31 -8.91
CA VAL A 84 0.14 -7.65 -8.72
C VAL A 84 -0.50 -8.19 -7.44
N TYR A 85 -1.00 -7.27 -6.63
CA TYR A 85 -1.73 -7.53 -5.40
C TYR A 85 -3.10 -6.89 -5.48
N ASP A 86 -4.08 -7.48 -4.80
CA ASP A 86 -5.34 -6.80 -4.49
C ASP A 86 -5.26 -6.18 -3.10
N LEU A 87 -5.50 -4.88 -3.01
CA LEU A 87 -5.72 -4.18 -1.76
C LEU A 87 -7.18 -4.31 -1.35
N ILE A 88 -7.40 -4.82 -0.15
CA ILE A 88 -8.71 -4.98 0.49
C ILE A 88 -8.68 -4.22 1.82
N ARG A 89 -9.69 -3.40 2.09
CA ARG A 89 -9.91 -2.79 3.39
C ARG A 89 -10.64 -3.78 4.29
N VAL A 90 -10.16 -3.94 5.52
CA VAL A 90 -10.76 -4.82 6.53
C VAL A 90 -11.38 -3.95 7.62
N ALA A 91 -12.64 -4.25 7.94
CA ALA A 91 -13.42 -3.54 8.96
C ALA A 91 -13.09 -3.99 10.38
#